data_AF-A0A9E1RGS6-F1
#
_entry.id   AF-A0A9E1RGS6-F1
#
_cell.length_a   1.000
_cell.length_b   1.000
_cell.length_c   1.000
_cell.angle_alpha   90.00
_cell.angle_beta   90.00
_cell.angle_gamma   90.00
#
_symmetry.space_group_name_H-M   'P 1'
#
loop_
_entity.id
_entity.type
_entity.pdbx_description
1 polymer ?
#
loop_
_entity_poly.entity_id
_entity_poly.type
_entity_poly.pdbx_seq_one_letter_code
_entity_poly.pdbx_strand_id
1 'polypeptide(L)'
;MIDWSQCLAKDFSLVVDGEEIQQVGQTQLFPVRVFYKGEIFVFMKSVPLRSDFYAQLRQREDWKERLMEILKHRVREDIDEKIRAGQMSIDDKLELIATGQNPVG
;
A
#
# COMPACT_ATOMS: atom_id res chain seq x y z
N MET A 1 -13.36 7.65 -5.92
CA MET A 1 -11.92 7.95 -5.70
C MET A 1 -11.79 8.39 -4.26
N ILE A 2 -10.92 7.78 -3.45
CA ILE A 2 -10.80 8.15 -2.04
C ILE A 2 -9.97 9.43 -1.89
N ASP A 3 -10.28 10.25 -0.89
CA ASP A 3 -9.45 11.39 -0.52
C ASP A 3 -8.35 10.95 0.45
N TRP A 4 -7.15 10.74 -0.07
CA TRP A 4 -5.99 10.27 0.67
C TRP A 4 -5.54 11.21 1.78
N SER A 5 -5.83 12.51 1.66
CA SER A 5 -5.38 13.51 2.63
C SER A 5 -6.07 13.39 3.99
N GLN A 6 -7.29 12.87 4.00
CA GLN A 6 -8.13 12.69 5.19
C GLN A 6 -8.10 11.25 5.73
N CYS A 7 -7.27 10.39 5.14
CA CYS A 7 -7.18 8.99 5.52
C CYS A 7 -6.13 8.77 6.62
N LEU A 8 -6.38 7.80 7.51
CA LEU A 8 -5.40 7.27 8.43
C LEU A 8 -5.02 5.85 8.02
N ALA A 9 -3.76 5.45 8.23
CA ALA A 9 -3.29 4.10 7.90
C ALA A 9 -4.13 2.97 8.55
N LYS A 10 -4.68 3.23 9.74
CA LYS A 10 -5.54 2.28 10.47
C LYS A 10 -6.92 2.07 9.82
N ASP A 11 -7.35 2.97 8.93
CA ASP A 11 -8.64 2.86 8.25
C ASP A 11 -8.58 1.83 7.11
N PHE A 12 -7.38 1.34 6.77
CA PHE A 12 -7.19 0.39 5.69
C PHE A 12 -7.11 -1.04 6.22
N SER A 13 -7.87 -1.94 5.59
CA SER A 13 -7.74 -3.38 5.76
C SER A 13 -7.06 -4.00 4.54
N LEU A 14 -6.28 -5.06 4.80
CA LEU A 14 -5.44 -5.73 3.82
C LEU A 14 -5.85 -7.19 3.71
N VAL A 15 -6.16 -7.65 2.51
CA VAL A 15 -6.52 -9.04 2.22
C VAL A 15 -5.53 -9.56 1.19
N VAL A 16 -4.80 -10.62 1.53
CA VAL A 16 -3.92 -11.32 0.59
C VAL A 16 -4.79 -12.26 -0.23
N ASP A 17 -4.72 -12.12 -1.54
CA ASP A 17 -5.39 -13.04 -2.45
C ASP A 17 -4.45 -14.22 -2.74
N GLY A 18 -4.74 -15.35 -2.10
CA GLY A 18 -3.91 -16.55 -2.21
C GLY A 18 -4.08 -17.30 -3.53
N GLU A 19 -5.18 -17.08 -4.24
CA GLU A 19 -5.49 -17.79 -5.50
C GLU A 19 -4.78 -17.14 -6.69
N GLU A 20 -4.49 -15.85 -6.58
CA GLU A 20 -3.82 -15.05 -7.62
C GLU A 20 -2.29 -14.95 -7.45
N ILE A 21 -1.68 -15.77 -6.58
CA ILE A 21 -0.20 -15.77 -6.42
C ILE A 21 0.46 -16.26 -7.71
N GLN A 22 1.33 -15.43 -8.28
CA GLN A 22 2.01 -15.71 -9.54
C GLN A 22 3.51 -15.88 -9.36
N GLN A 23 4.11 -16.77 -10.14
CA GLN A 23 5.55 -16.88 -10.27
C GLN A 23 6.03 -16.25 -11.57
N VAL A 24 6.93 -15.28 -11.46
CA VAL A 24 7.59 -14.64 -12.61
C VAL A 24 9.10 -14.80 -12.44
N GLY A 25 9.68 -15.78 -13.16
CA GLY A 25 11.07 -16.15 -13.02
C GLY A 25 11.41 -16.61 -11.60
N GLN A 26 12.32 -15.89 -10.94
CA GLN A 26 12.75 -16.14 -9.56
C GLN A 26 11.99 -15.27 -8.52
N THR A 27 10.82 -14.74 -8.88
CA THR A 27 10.01 -13.89 -8.01
C THR A 27 8.60 -14.45 -7.87
N GLN A 28 8.13 -14.55 -6.63
CA GLN A 28 6.72 -14.75 -6.28
C GLN A 28 6.02 -13.41 -6.05
N LEU A 29 4.93 -13.20 -6.77
CA LEU A 29 4.09 -12.02 -6.67
C LEU A 29 2.88 -12.36 -5.82
N PHE A 30 2.75 -11.71 -4.67
CA PHE A 30 1.62 -11.86 -3.76
C PHE A 30 0.66 -10.69 -3.94
N PRO A 31 -0.51 -10.89 -4.55
CA PRO A 31 -1.50 -9.82 -4.67
C PRO A 31 -2.15 -9.54 -3.31
N VAL A 32 -2.14 -8.26 -2.95
CA VAL A 32 -2.74 -7.75 -1.72
C VAL A 32 -3.78 -6.71 -2.09
N ARG A 33 -5.04 -7.00 -1.78
CA ARG A 33 -6.17 -6.09 -1.95
C ARG A 33 -6.26 -5.17 -0.74
N VAL A 34 -6.42 -3.87 -1.01
CA VAL A 34 -6.52 -2.83 0.01
C VAL A 34 -7.93 -2.25 0.01
N PHE A 35 -8.56 -2.27 1.17
CA PHE A 35 -9.90 -1.72 1.37
C PHE A 35 -9.86 -0.57 2.37
N TYR A 36 -10.59 0.50 2.09
CA TYR A 36 -10.80 1.60 3.02
C TYR A 36 -12.09 1.35 3.82
N LYS A 37 -11.99 1.48 5.14
CA LYS A 37 -13.05 1.22 6.12
C LYS A 37 -13.72 -0.15 5.94
N GLY A 38 -12.97 -1.13 5.45
CA GLY A 38 -13.44 -2.51 5.27
C GLY A 38 -14.39 -2.75 4.09
N GLU A 39 -14.87 -1.69 3.41
CA GLU A 39 -15.93 -1.81 2.41
C GLU A 39 -15.48 -1.39 1.01
N ILE A 40 -14.61 -0.39 0.92
CA ILE A 40 -14.30 0.25 -0.36
C ILE A 40 -12.97 -0.29 -0.88
N PHE A 41 -12.99 -1.06 -1.96
CA PHE A 41 -11.77 -1.42 -2.68
C PHE A 41 -11.07 -0.15 -3.19
N VAL A 42 -9.80 0.01 -2.83
CA VAL A 42 -9.02 1.19 -3.20
C VAL A 42 -8.04 0.85 -4.31
N PHE A 43 -7.23 -0.18 -4.08
CA PHE A 43 -6.25 -0.67 -5.04
C PHE A 43 -5.79 -2.08 -4.68
N MET A 44 -5.11 -2.71 -5.63
CA MET A 44 -4.39 -3.95 -5.44
C MET A 44 -2.90 -3.71 -5.63
N LYS A 45 -2.06 -4.29 -4.77
CA LYS A 45 -0.61 -4.27 -4.90
C LYS A 45 -0.06 -5.68 -4.93
N SER A 46 0.74 -5.99 -5.95
CA SER A 46 1.55 -7.19 -5.97
C SER A 46 2.84 -6.96 -5.19
N VAL A 47 3.05 -7.72 -4.12
CA VAL A 47 4.27 -7.67 -3.31
C VAL A 47 5.23 -8.74 -3.80
N PRO A 48 6.40 -8.36 -4.36
CA PRO A 48 7.37 -9.33 -4.88
C PRO A 48 8.25 -9.90 -3.78
N LEU A 49 8.34 -11.22 -3.67
CA LEU A 49 9.32 -11.92 -2.86
C LEU A 49 10.19 -12.80 -3.75
N ARG A 50 11.50 -12.85 -3.48
CA ARG A 50 12.36 -13.79 -4.19
C ARG A 50 11.98 -15.22 -3.83
N SER A 51 12.00 -16.11 -4.82
CA SER A 51 11.56 -17.50 -4.65
C SER A 51 12.44 -18.27 -3.66
N ASP A 52 13.75 -17.97 -3.60
CA ASP A 52 14.68 -18.56 -2.63
C ASP A 52 14.34 -18.17 -1.19
N PHE A 53 14.08 -16.89 -0.96
CA PHE A 53 13.65 -16.36 0.33
C PHE A 53 12.30 -16.95 0.74
N TYR A 54 11.34 -17.01 -0.17
CA TYR A 54 10.04 -17.61 0.13
C TYR A 54 10.15 -19.10 0.47
N ALA A 55 11.00 -19.85 -0.24
CA ALA A 55 11.25 -21.25 0.05
C ALA A 55 11.88 -21.44 1.45
N GLN A 56 12.85 -20.61 1.81
CA GLN A 56 13.45 -20.62 3.16
C GLN A 56 12.44 -20.22 4.24
N LEU A 57 11.61 -19.20 3.98
CA LEU A 57 10.57 -18.77 4.90
C LEU A 57 9.64 -19.93 5.24
N ARG A 58 9.21 -20.70 4.23
CA ARG A 58 8.32 -21.87 4.38
C ARG A 58 8.90 -23.03 5.22
N GLN A 59 10.20 -23.03 5.50
CA GLN A 59 10.83 -24.04 6.36
C GLN A 59 10.62 -23.75 7.86
N ARG A 60 10.18 -22.54 8.21
CA ARG A 60 9.87 -22.15 9.59
C ARG A 60 8.49 -22.63 9.99
N GLU A 61 8.28 -22.86 11.28
CA GLU A 61 6.96 -23.20 11.83
C GLU A 61 5.97 -22.02 11.73
N ASP A 62 6.46 -20.81 11.97
CA ASP A 62 5.69 -19.54 11.95
C ASP A 62 5.60 -18.88 10.57
N TRP A 63 5.91 -19.60 9.49
CA TRP A 63 6.15 -19.00 8.17
C TRP A 63 4.97 -18.18 7.62
N LYS A 64 3.74 -18.62 7.87
CA LYS A 64 2.52 -17.94 7.40
C LYS A 64 2.36 -16.59 8.09
N GLU A 65 2.55 -16.56 9.40
CA GLU A 65 2.45 -15.33 10.18
C GLU A 65 3.52 -14.33 9.73
N ARG A 66 4.76 -14.79 9.59
CA ARG A 66 5.87 -13.98 9.07
C ARG A 66 5.65 -13.47 7.65
N LEU A 67 5.13 -14.32 6.77
CA LEU A 67 4.76 -13.89 5.42
C LEU A 67 3.71 -12.77 5.49
N MET A 68 2.65 -12.96 6.26
CA MET A 68 1.59 -11.95 6.40
C MET A 68 2.12 -10.64 6.99
N GLU A 69 3.02 -10.68 7.96
CA GLU A 69 3.70 -9.49 8.50
C GLU A 69 4.46 -8.73 7.41
N ILE A 70 5.29 -9.45 6.63
CA ILE A 70 6.08 -8.86 5.53
C ILE A 70 5.16 -8.21 4.48
N LEU A 71 4.11 -8.93 4.07
CA LEU A 71 3.16 -8.43 3.07
C LEU A 71 2.43 -7.19 3.59
N LYS A 72 1.93 -7.23 4.83
CA LYS A 72 1.24 -6.10 5.46
C LYS A 72 2.14 -4.89 5.62
N HIS A 73 3.39 -5.07 6.06
CA HIS A 73 4.34 -3.99 6.22
C HIS A 73 4.57 -3.24 4.91
N ARG A 74 4.89 -3.98 3.84
CA ARG A 74 5.19 -3.40 2.52
C ARG A 74 4.00 -2.69 1.88
N VAL A 75 2.78 -3.12 2.17
CA VAL A 75 1.58 -2.44 1.67
C VAL A 75 1.24 -1.21 2.53
N ARG A 76 1.53 -1.25 3.84
CA ARG A 76 1.39 -0.08 4.72
C ARG A 76 2.34 1.04 4.34
N GLU A 77 3.59 0.72 4.02
CA GLU A 77 4.56 1.72 3.53
C GLU A 77 4.01 2.49 2.32
N ASP A 78 3.41 1.80 1.35
CA ASP A 78 2.76 2.43 0.19
C ASP A 78 1.54 3.27 0.55
N ILE A 79 0.71 2.81 1.50
CA ILE A 79 -0.44 3.57 1.99
C ILE A 79 0.05 4.86 2.63
N ASP A 80 1.09 4.78 3.47
CA ASP A 80 1.68 5.94 4.13
C ASP A 80 2.28 6.91 3.11
N GLU A 81 2.96 6.41 2.08
CA GLU A 81 3.44 7.24 0.96
C GLU A 81 2.30 7.95 0.22
N LYS A 82 1.18 7.26 -0.05
CA LYS A 82 0.01 7.86 -0.70
C LYS A 82 -0.67 8.90 0.17
N ILE A 83 -0.80 8.65 1.47
CA ILE A 83 -1.35 9.62 2.43
C ILE A 83 -0.46 10.86 2.48
N ARG A 84 0.87 10.68 2.64
CA ARG A 84 1.83 11.79 2.66
C ARG A 84 1.78 12.61 1.37
N ALA A 85 1.78 11.96 0.21
CA ALA A 85 1.68 12.65 -1.07
C ALA A 85 0.35 13.42 -1.20
N GLY A 86 -0.76 12.86 -0.70
CA GLY A 86 -2.05 13.54 -0.65
C GLY A 86 -2.03 14.79 0.23
N GLN A 87 -1.45 14.70 1.43
CA GLN A 87 -1.35 15.80 2.39
C GLN A 87 -0.45 16.93 1.88
N MET A 88 0.74 16.61 1.35
CA MET A 88 1.63 17.61 0.75
C MET A 88 0.94 18.38 -0.38
N SER A 89 0.16 17.69 -1.23
CA SER A 89 -0.58 18.34 -2.31
C SER A 89 -1.65 19.32 -1.84
N ILE A 90 -2.13 19.19 -0.60
CA ILE A 90 -3.05 20.15 0.02
C ILE A 90 -2.28 21.31 0.60
N ASP A 91 -1.20 21.06 1.32
CA ASP A 91 -0.37 22.11 1.91
C ASP A 91 0.17 23.06 0.83
N ASP A 92 0.65 22.53 -0.31
CA ASP A 92 1.07 23.34 -1.46
C ASP A 92 -0.07 24.24 -2.00
N LYS A 93 -1.30 23.71 -2.04
CA LYS A 93 -2.48 24.50 -2.47
C LYS A 93 -2.86 25.56 -1.44
N LEU A 94 -2.72 25.26 -0.15
CA LEU A 94 -2.98 26.22 0.93
C LEU A 94 -1.95 27.35 0.91
N GLU A 95 -0.67 27.04 0.65
CA GLU A 95 0.38 28.05 0.47
C GLU A 95 0.10 28.97 -0.74
N LEU A 96 -0.37 28.42 -1.86
CA LEU A 96 -0.79 29.22 -3.04
C LEU A 96 -1.96 30.17 -2.73
N ILE A 97 -2.93 29.73 -1.93
CA ILE A 97 -4.05 30.58 -1.51
C ILE A 97 -3.58 31.65 -0.51
N ALA A 98 -2.72 31.28 0.43
CA ALA A 98 -2.20 32.19 1.46
C ALA A 98 -1.25 33.24 0.90
N THR A 99 -0.51 32.93 -0.18
CA THR A 99 0.41 33.86 -0.85
C THR A 99 -0.28 34.78 -1.87
N GLY A 100 -1.59 34.62 -2.10
CA GLY A 100 -2.40 35.61 -2.82
C GLY A 100 -1.93 35.91 -4.26
N GLN A 101 -1.28 34.98 -4.93
CA GLN A 101 -0.92 35.16 -6.34
C GLN A 101 -2.14 34.94 -7.22
N ASN A 102 -2.82 36.06 -7.54
CA ASN A 102 -3.59 36.17 -8.77
C ASN A 102 -2.70 35.72 -9.94
N PRO A 103 -3.16 34.82 -10.83
CA PRO A 103 -2.51 34.67 -12.12
C PRO A 103 -2.69 35.99 -12.86
N VAL A 104 -1.63 36.79 -12.91
CA VAL A 104 -1.50 37.86 -13.91
C VAL A 104 -1.32 37.14 -15.25
N GLY A 105 -2.05 37.61 -16.26
CA GLY A 105 -2.27 36.95 -17.54
C GLY A 105 -1.04 36.80 -18.43
#